data_AF-A0A9D5VWP9-F1
#
_entry.id   AF-A0A9D5VWP9-F1
#
_cell.length_a   1.000
_cell.length_b   1.000
_cell.length_c   1.000
_cell.angle_alpha   90.00
_cell.angle_beta   90.00
_cell.angle_gamma   90.00
#
_symmetry.space_group_name_H-M   'P 1'
#
loop_
_entity.id
_entity.type
_entity.pdbx_description
1 polymer ?
#
loop_
_entity_poly.entity_id
_entity_poly.type
_entity_poly.pdbx_seq_one_letter_code
_entity_poly.pdbx_strand_id
1 'polypeptide(L)' 'MQLTINLPDILPNDKVLKFIKRVEELFAKEGISVEIKQELLSDDPWDKLSIDDVAVDTGIEDFAENHDHYLYGTPK' A
#
# COMPACT_ATOMS: atom_id res chain seq x y z
N MET A 1 18.88 -14.80 -20.32
CA MET A 1 17.69 -14.01 -20.69
C MET A 1 17.05 -13.53 -19.41
N GLN A 2 16.59 -12.27 -19.35
CA GLN A 2 15.88 -11.71 -18.21
C GLN A 2 14.46 -11.35 -18.67
N LEU A 3 13.46 -11.69 -17.85
CA LEU A 3 12.05 -11.38 -18.09
C LEU A 3 11.58 -10.41 -17.01
N THR A 4 11.09 -9.25 -17.43
CA THR A 4 10.52 -8.24 -16.51
C THR A 4 9.01 -8.25 -16.67
N ILE A 5 8.28 -8.38 -15.56
CA ILE A 5 6.82 -8.33 -15.53
C ILE A 5 6.40 -7.05 -14.79
N ASN A 6 5.77 -6.13 -15.50
CA ASN A 6 5.23 -4.90 -14.91
C ASN A 6 3.81 -5.17 -14.42
N LEU A 7 3.58 -4.98 -13.12
CA LEU A 7 2.27 -5.10 -12.50
C LEU A 7 1.73 -3.71 -12.16
N PRO A 8 0.41 -3.47 -12.31
CA PRO A 8 -0.19 -2.21 -11.91
C PRO A 8 -0.22 -2.08 -10.37
N ASP A 9 0.09 -0.88 -9.88
CA ASP A 9 0.25 -0.56 -8.45
C ASP A 9 -1.05 -0.65 -7.63
N ILE A 10 -2.20 -0.69 -8.31
CA ILE A 10 -3.51 -0.86 -7.69
C ILE A 10 -3.78 -2.28 -7.18
N LEU A 11 -2.90 -3.25 -7.45
CA LEU A 11 -3.12 -4.64 -7.06
C LEU A 11 -2.79 -4.85 -5.58
N PRO A 12 -3.74 -5.36 -4.77
CA PRO A 12 -3.45 -5.71 -3.39
C PRO A 12 -2.32 -6.73 -3.30
N ASN A 13 -1.45 -6.59 -2.28
CA ASN A 13 -0.30 -7.48 -2.05
C ASN A 13 -0.66 -8.97 -2.07
N ASP A 14 -1.81 -9.37 -1.53
CA ASP A 14 -2.27 -10.77 -1.55
C ASP A 14 -2.44 -11.33 -2.97
N LYS A 15 -2.93 -10.50 -3.91
CA LYS A 15 -3.08 -10.90 -5.32
C LYS A 15 -1.72 -10.98 -6.03
N VAL A 16 -0.81 -10.08 -5.71
CA VAL A 16 0.57 -10.09 -6.26
C VAL A 16 1.28 -11.37 -5.84
N LEU A 17 1.20 -11.74 -4.55
CA LEU A 17 1.79 -12.99 -4.03
C LEU A 17 1.21 -14.24 -4.70
N LYS A 18 -0.11 -14.29 -4.92
CA LYS A 18 -0.76 -15.39 -5.64
C LYS A 18 -0.29 -15.48 -7.09
N PHE A 19 -0.10 -14.35 -7.75
CA PHE A 19 0.39 -14.31 -9.12
C PHE A 19 1.83 -14.84 -9.21
N ILE A 20 2.72 -14.38 -8.31
CA ILE A 20 4.11 -14.85 -8.24
C ILE A 20 4.16 -16.37 -8.05
N LYS A 21 3.42 -16.92 -7.09
CA LYS A 21 3.34 -18.39 -6.87
C LYS A 21 2.89 -19.14 -8.12
N ARG A 22 1.89 -18.61 -8.83
CA ARG A 22 1.38 -19.25 -10.04
C ARG A 22 2.42 -19.27 -11.16
N VAL A 23 3.22 -18.21 -11.25
CA VAL A 23 4.33 -18.10 -12.21
C VAL A 23 5.45 -19.08 -11.85
N GLU A 24 5.80 -19.21 -10.57
CA GLU A 24 6.77 -20.21 -10.08
C GLU A 24 6.34 -21.65 -10.43
N GLU A 25 5.08 -21.99 -10.16
CA GLU A 25 4.54 -23.32 -10.47
C GLU A 25 4.57 -23.64 -11.98
N LEU A 26 4.33 -22.63 -12.84
CA LEU A 26 4.42 -22.75 -14.28
C LEU A 26 5.85 -23.04 -14.73
N PHE A 27 6.82 -22.28 -14.23
CA PHE A 27 8.22 -22.49 -14.57
C PHE A 27 8.77 -23.82 -14.03
N ALA A 28 8.34 -24.23 -12.83
CA ALA A 28 8.70 -25.53 -12.27
C ALA A 28 8.18 -26.70 -13.11
N LYS A 29 6.96 -26.59 -13.66
CA LYS A 29 6.38 -27.61 -14.56
C LYS A 29 7.16 -27.73 -15.87
N GLU A 30 7.67 -26.63 -16.39
CA GLU A 30 8.50 -26.60 -17.61
C GLU A 30 9.97 -26.99 -17.33
N GLY A 31 10.32 -27.29 -16.06
CA GLY A 31 11.69 -27.67 -15.67
C GLY A 31 12.69 -26.52 -15.70
N ILE A 32 12.21 -25.27 -15.70
CA ILE A 32 13.04 -24.07 -15.78
C ILE A 32 13.23 -23.53 -14.36
N SER A 33 14.47 -23.60 -13.86
CA SER A 33 14.84 -22.97 -12.59
C SER A 33 15.03 -21.47 -12.81
N VAL A 34 14.11 -20.65 -12.28
CA VAL A 34 14.16 -19.19 -12.39
C VAL A 34 14.27 -18.58 -11.00
N GLU A 35 15.19 -17.63 -10.84
CA GLU A 35 15.30 -16.81 -9.63
C GLU A 35 14.35 -15.60 -9.79
N ILE A 36 13.27 -15.55 -9.03
CA ILE A 36 12.33 -14.42 -9.04
C ILE A 36 12.79 -13.39 -8.02
N LYS A 37 13.18 -12.21 -8.51
CA LYS A 37 13.53 -11.05 -7.66
C LYS A 37 12.38 -10.07 -7.70
N GLN A 38 11.75 -9.87 -6.54
CA GLN A 38 10.77 -8.82 -6.37
C GLN A 38 11.50 -7.52 -6.04
N GLU A 39 11.50 -6.59 -6.97
CA GLU A 39 11.77 -5.19 -6.64
C GLU A 39 10.52 -4.65 -5.98
N LEU A 40 10.52 -4.60 -4.65
CA LEU A 40 9.49 -3.88 -3.93
C LEU A 40 9.57 -2.41 -4.37
N LEU A 41 8.54 -1.95 -5.07
CA LEU A 41 8.30 -0.52 -5.21
C LEU A 41 8.27 0.05 -3.79
N SER A 42 9.09 1.08 -3.59
CA SER A 42 9.50 1.64 -2.31
C SER A 42 8.39 1.70 -1.26
N ASP A 43 8.76 1.45 0.01
CA ASP A 43 8.02 1.83 1.22
C ASP A 43 7.03 2.97 0.94
N ASP A 44 5.76 2.75 1.22
CA ASP A 44 4.75 3.80 1.11
C ASP A 44 5.22 5.01 1.94
N PRO A 45 5.38 6.21 1.33
CA PRO A 45 5.74 7.40 2.08
C PRO A 45 4.80 7.68 3.26
N TRP A 46 3.54 7.22 3.17
CA TRP A 46 2.55 7.30 4.24
C TRP A 46 2.86 6.38 5.42
N ASP A 47 3.48 5.21 5.20
CA ASP A 47 3.90 4.30 6.29
C ASP A 47 5.00 4.91 7.17
N LYS A 48 5.74 5.88 6.64
CA LYS A 48 6.79 6.62 7.36
C LYS A 48 6.31 7.95 7.93
N LEU A 49 5.07 8.34 7.66
CA LEU A 49 4.52 9.62 8.10
C LEU A 49 4.02 9.48 9.55
N SER A 50 4.79 10.03 10.49
CA SER A 50 4.29 10.27 11.85
C SER A 50 3.39 11.50 11.84
N ILE A 51 2.09 11.31 12.10
CA ILE A 51 1.14 12.43 12.19
C ILE A 51 1.53 13.38 13.32
N ASP A 52 2.08 12.86 14.42
CA ASP A 52 2.54 13.66 15.55
C ASP A 52 3.67 14.62 15.17
N ASP A 53 4.51 14.25 14.20
CA ASP A 53 5.63 15.08 13.75
C ASP A 53 5.19 16.23 12.83
N VAL A 54 4.03 16.10 12.18
CA VAL A 54 3.48 17.09 11.23
C VAL A 54 2.26 17.84 11.77
N ALA A 55 1.65 17.35 12.84
CA ALA A 55 0.52 17.99 13.49
C ALA A 55 0.97 19.26 14.20
N VAL A 56 0.34 20.39 13.84
CA VAL A 56 0.49 21.64 14.58
C VAL A 56 -0.56 21.65 15.67
N ASP A 57 -0.11 21.71 16.93
CA ASP A 57 -1.02 21.93 18.05
C ASP A 57 -1.67 23.30 17.92
N THR A 58 -2.98 23.29 17.65
CA THR A 58 -3.78 24.51 17.52
C THR A 58 -4.41 24.93 18.84
N GLY A 59 -4.29 24.12 19.90
CA GLY A 59 -4.96 24.32 21.18
C GLY A 59 -6.48 24.11 21.13
N ILE A 60 -7.00 23.57 20.02
CA ILE A 60 -8.42 23.30 19.81
C ILE A 60 -8.65 21.79 19.94
N GLU A 61 -9.70 21.41 20.67
CA GLU A 61 -10.12 20.01 20.83
C GLU A 61 -10.40 19.36 19.46
N ASP A 62 -10.24 18.04 19.43
CA ASP A 62 -10.35 17.23 18.21
C ASP A 62 -11.67 17.54 17.47
N PHE A 63 -11.52 18.09 16.26
CA PHE A 63 -12.63 18.43 15.40
C PHE A 63 -13.33 17.20 14.81
N ALA A 64 -12.73 16.00 14.93
CA ALA A 64 -13.31 14.76 14.43
C ALA A 64 -14.62 14.38 15.14
N GLU A 65 -14.73 14.66 16.44
CA GLU A 65 -15.90 14.26 17.23
C GLU A 65 -17.18 14.99 16.80
N ASN A 66 -17.04 16.24 16.36
CA ASN A 66 -18.17 17.08 15.94
C ASN A 66 -18.00 17.58 14.49
N HIS A 67 -17.41 16.75 13.63
CA HIS A 67 -17.13 17.05 12.23
C HIS A 67 -18.32 17.71 11.50
N ASP A 68 -19.52 17.15 11.67
CA ASP A 68 -20.73 17.62 11.01
C ASP A 68 -21.19 19.00 11.55
N HIS A 69 -21.01 19.26 12.85
CA HIS A 69 -21.27 20.58 13.42
C HIS A 69 -20.33 21.63 12.84
N TYR A 70 -19.04 21.31 12.69
CA TYR A 70 -18.06 22.26 12.19
C TYR A 70 -18.16 22.52 10.69
N LEU A 71 -18.60 21.54 9.90
CA LEU A 71 -18.78 21.69 8.45
C LEU A 71 -20.14 22.25 8.05
N TYR A 72 -21.19 21.81 8.73
CA TYR A 72 -22.58 22.06 8.31
C TYR A 72 -23.38 22.87 9.33
N GLY A 73 -22.82 23.18 10.50
CA GLY A 73 -23.49 23.93 11.55
C GLY A 73 -24.62 23.17 12.24
N THR A 74 -24.62 21.83 12.18
CA THR A 74 -25.61 21.00 12.89
C THR A 74 -25.49 21.18 14.40
N PRO A 75 -26.55 21.03 15.21
CA PRO A 75 -26.43 21.06 16.66
C PRO A 75 -25.40 20.03 17.17
N LYS A 76 -24.61 20.41 18.18
CA LYS A 76 -23.77 19.48 18.97
C LYS A 76 -24.62 18.63 19.90
#